data_AF-A0A1G2B958-F1
#
_entry.id   AF-A0A1G2B958-F1
#
_cell.length_a   1.000
_cell.length_b   1.000
_cell.length_c   1.000
_cell.angle_alpha   90.00
_cell.angle_beta   90.00
_cell.angle_gamma   90.00
#
_symmetry.space_group_name_H-M   'P 1'
#
loop_
_entity.id
_entity.type
_entity.pdbx_description
1 polymer ?
#
loop_
_entity_poly.entity_id
_entity_poly.type
_entity_poly.pdbx_seq_one_letter_code
_entity_poly.pdbx_strand_id
1 'polypeptide(L)'
;MKITVQQKRKIAKLAKNYNLKLLYLFGSFARGDNHKNSDLDLAYERVNKKSFSLEEYVDFETEIQKILKNKCELVDLVNINNAPPLLLFGIAQDGILLYGTQKNDVLFYIKALHTYMDARPLFNLTEKYVQEKIANI
;
A
#
# COMPACT_ATOMS: atom_id res chain seq x y z
N MET A 1 -5.44 -10.98 7.18
CA MET A 1 -5.26 -12.17 6.31
C MET A 1 -4.06 -13.04 6.73
N LYS A 2 -4.14 -14.38 6.76
CA LYS A 2 -2.95 -15.25 6.98
C LYS A 2 -2.29 -15.64 5.65
N ILE A 3 -1.07 -15.16 5.42
CA ILE A 3 -0.25 -15.52 4.25
C ILE A 3 0.59 -16.75 4.58
N THR A 4 0.49 -17.79 3.75
CA THR A 4 1.27 -19.03 3.93
C THR A 4 2.74 -18.84 3.53
N VAL A 5 3.63 -19.69 4.04
CA VAL A 5 5.06 -19.69 3.67
C VAL A 5 5.24 -19.87 2.16
N GLN A 6 4.43 -20.72 1.52
CA GLN A 6 4.47 -20.93 0.08
C GLN A 6 4.05 -19.68 -0.70
N GLN A 7 3.00 -18.98 -0.25
CA GLN A 7 2.59 -17.71 -0.85
C GLN A 7 3.68 -16.65 -0.69
N LYS A 8 4.29 -16.51 0.49
CA LYS A 8 5.39 -15.57 0.72
C LYS A 8 6.56 -15.81 -0.24
N ARG A 9 6.91 -17.07 -0.53
CA ARG A 9 7.93 -17.41 -1.53
C ARG A 9 7.54 -16.99 -2.94
N LYS A 10 6.30 -17.23 -3.35
CA LYS A 10 5.80 -16.82 -4.67
C LYS A 10 5.77 -15.29 -4.81
N ILE A 11 5.30 -14.57 -3.78
CA ILE A 11 5.31 -13.11 -3.73
C ILE A 11 6.74 -12.58 -3.85
N ALA A 12 7.70 -13.18 -3.13
CA ALA A 12 9.09 -12.77 -3.22
C ALA A 12 9.69 -12.99 -4.62
N LYS A 13 9.30 -14.06 -5.33
CA LYS A 13 9.70 -14.29 -6.72
C LYS A 13 9.08 -13.24 -7.65
N LEU A 14 7.78 -12.98 -7.51
CA LEU A 14 7.07 -11.95 -8.26
C LEU A 14 7.71 -10.58 -8.07
N ALA A 15 7.93 -10.17 -6.82
CA ALA A 15 8.54 -8.88 -6.49
C ALA A 15 9.93 -8.70 -7.14
N LYS A 16 10.72 -9.78 -7.25
CA LYS A 16 12.00 -9.75 -7.97
C LYS A 16 11.81 -9.56 -9.47
N ASN A 17 10.87 -10.25 -10.10
CA ASN A 17 10.60 -10.13 -11.54
C ASN A 17 10.23 -8.70 -11.95
N TYR A 18 9.51 -7.98 -11.07
CA TYR A 18 9.07 -6.60 -11.32
C TYR A 18 10.04 -5.54 -10.78
N ASN A 19 11.24 -5.95 -10.32
CA ASN A 19 12.27 -5.08 -9.73
C ASN A 19 11.75 -4.23 -8.56
N LEU A 20 10.94 -4.83 -7.68
CA LEU A 20 10.45 -4.18 -6.48
C LEU A 20 11.55 -4.09 -5.42
N LYS A 21 11.56 -2.96 -4.71
CA LYS A 21 12.34 -2.70 -3.50
C LYS A 21 11.51 -2.92 -2.24
N LEU A 22 10.24 -2.54 -2.29
CA LEU A 22 9.25 -2.73 -1.22
C LEU A 22 7.92 -3.18 -1.84
N LEU A 23 7.21 -4.05 -1.11
CA LEU A 23 5.82 -4.41 -1.37
C LEU A 23 5.11 -4.59 -0.03
N TYR A 24 4.00 -3.88 0.16
CA TYR A 24 3.14 -3.96 1.34
C TYR A 24 1.74 -4.41 0.95
N LEU A 25 1.11 -5.13 1.86
CA LEU A 25 -0.33 -5.25 1.94
C LEU A 25 -0.82 -4.18 2.93
N PHE A 26 -1.78 -3.36 2.56
CA PHE A 26 -2.36 -2.39 3.48
C PHE A 26 -3.88 -2.48 3.45
N GLY A 27 -4.55 -1.47 4.00
CA GLY A 27 -6.00 -1.38 3.96
C GLY A 27 -6.69 -2.50 4.73
N SER A 28 -7.85 -2.92 4.23
CA SER A 28 -8.76 -3.75 5.03
C SER A 28 -8.18 -5.15 5.34
N PHE A 29 -7.44 -5.72 4.39
CA PHE A 29 -6.82 -7.03 4.56
C PHE A 29 -5.68 -7.02 5.59
N ALA A 30 -5.02 -5.87 5.75
CA ALA A 30 -3.97 -5.66 6.75
C ALA A 30 -4.57 -5.47 8.16
N ARG A 31 -5.61 -4.64 8.28
CA ARG A 31 -6.30 -4.40 9.57
C ARG A 31 -7.16 -5.57 10.04
N GLY A 32 -7.60 -6.42 9.12
CA GLY A 32 -8.42 -7.60 9.43
C GLY A 32 -9.92 -7.33 9.50
N ASP A 33 -10.36 -6.15 9.06
CA ASP A 33 -11.76 -5.73 8.88
C ASP A 33 -12.28 -6.05 7.45
N ASN A 34 -11.54 -6.83 6.65
CA ASN A 34 -11.90 -7.22 5.30
C ASN A 34 -13.14 -8.14 5.24
N HIS A 35 -14.01 -7.93 4.25
CA HIS A 35 -15.15 -8.77 3.91
C HIS A 35 -14.91 -9.55 2.60
N LYS A 36 -15.88 -10.36 2.17
CA LYS A 36 -15.76 -11.23 0.97
C LYS A 36 -15.53 -10.48 -0.35
N ASN A 37 -15.87 -9.19 -0.38
CA ASN A 37 -15.81 -8.32 -1.57
C ASN A 37 -14.81 -7.17 -1.33
N SER A 38 -13.87 -7.33 -0.41
CA SER A 38 -12.85 -6.29 -0.20
C SER A 38 -11.81 -6.33 -1.31
N ASP A 39 -11.36 -5.14 -1.69
CA ASP A 39 -10.25 -4.95 -2.61
C ASP A 39 -8.92 -5.29 -1.93
N LEU A 40 -7.97 -5.79 -2.72
CA LEU A 40 -6.63 -6.07 -2.26
C LEU A 40 -5.75 -4.84 -2.43
N ASP A 41 -5.57 -4.09 -1.35
CA ASP A 41 -4.73 -2.89 -1.34
C ASP A 41 -3.24 -3.25 -1.22
N LEU A 42 -2.47 -2.99 -2.27
CA LEU A 42 -1.03 -3.24 -2.35
C LEU A 42 -0.26 -1.96 -2.60
N ALA A 43 0.81 -1.73 -1.83
CA ALA A 43 1.69 -0.58 -2.05
C ALA A 43 3.09 -1.07 -2.46
N TYR A 44 3.67 -0.46 -3.49
CA TYR A 44 4.99 -0.84 -4.01
C TYR A 44 5.95 0.32 -4.16
N GLU A 45 7.24 0.00 -4.14
CA GLU A 45 8.33 0.87 -4.58
C GLU A 45 9.25 0.05 -5.49
N ARG A 46 9.53 0.52 -6.72
CA ARG A 46 10.56 -0.08 -7.59
C ARG A 46 11.95 0.42 -7.25
N VAL A 47 12.97 -0.40 -7.49
CA VAL A 47 14.39 -0.01 -7.34
C VAL A 47 14.73 1.21 -8.21
N ASN A 48 14.20 1.27 -9.43
CA ASN A 48 14.41 2.39 -10.37
C ASN A 48 13.43 3.57 -10.16
N LYS A 49 12.55 3.50 -9.15
CA LYS A 49 11.49 4.46 -8.83
C LYS A 49 10.46 4.73 -9.95
N LYS A 50 10.49 3.98 -11.06
CA LYS A 50 9.49 4.11 -12.12
C LYS A 50 8.16 3.51 -11.65
N SER A 51 7.05 4.06 -12.15
CA SER A 51 5.76 3.38 -12.07
C SER A 51 5.75 2.16 -13.00
N PHE A 52 4.79 1.28 -12.81
CA PHE A 52 4.45 0.27 -13.81
C PHE A 52 3.86 0.91 -15.06
N SER A 53 4.13 0.32 -16.23
CA SER A 53 3.29 0.53 -17.41
C SER A 53 1.91 -0.08 -17.18
N LEU A 54 0.96 0.20 -18.07
CA LEU A 54 -0.38 -0.39 -17.99
C LEU A 54 -0.33 -1.91 -18.14
N GLU A 55 0.52 -2.41 -19.04
CA GLU A 55 0.73 -3.85 -19.25
C GLU A 55 1.37 -4.49 -18.01
N GLU A 56 2.42 -3.89 -17.46
CA GLU A 56 3.06 -4.37 -16.21
C GLU A 56 2.06 -4.41 -15.04
N TYR A 57 1.15 -3.44 -14.97
CA TYR A 57 0.11 -3.39 -13.94
C TYR A 57 -0.83 -4.60 -14.05
N VAL A 58 -1.41 -4.83 -15.24
CA VAL A 58 -2.39 -5.90 -15.49
C VAL A 58 -1.74 -7.28 -15.28
N ASP A 59 -0.51 -7.46 -15.74
CA ASP A 59 0.22 -8.70 -15.56
C ASP A 59 0.53 -8.95 -14.07
N PHE A 60 0.97 -7.91 -13.35
CA PHE A 60 1.24 -8.01 -11.92
C PHE A 60 -0.02 -8.35 -11.12
N GLU A 61 -1.13 -7.65 -11.38
CA GLU A 61 -2.44 -7.90 -10.77
C GLU A 61 -2.87 -9.36 -10.99
N THR A 62 -2.79 -9.83 -12.24
CA THR A 62 -3.16 -11.20 -12.60
C THR A 62 -2.31 -12.22 -11.85
N GLU A 63 -0.99 -12.01 -11.75
CA GLU A 63 -0.09 -12.92 -11.05
C GLU A 63 -0.31 -12.92 -9.54
N ILE A 64 -0.49 -11.75 -8.92
CA ILE A 64 -0.69 -11.66 -7.46
C ILE A 64 -2.04 -12.26 -7.04
N GLN A 65 -3.10 -12.04 -7.80
CA GLN A 65 -4.42 -12.66 -7.56
C GLN A 65 -4.34 -14.19 -7.60
N LYS A 66 -3.62 -14.76 -8.58
CA LYS A 66 -3.36 -16.21 -8.67
C LYS A 66 -2.61 -16.74 -7.45
N ILE A 67 -1.62 -15.99 -6.94
CA ILE A 67 -0.87 -16.38 -5.74
C ILE A 67 -1.78 -16.36 -4.49
N LEU A 68 -2.69 -15.40 -4.41
CA LEU A 68 -3.60 -15.22 -3.28
C LEU A 68 -4.90 -16.03 -3.41
N LYS A 69 -5.05 -16.81 -4.48
CA LYS A 69 -6.20 -17.69 -4.77
C LYS A 69 -7.53 -16.94 -4.92
N ASN A 70 -7.52 -15.80 -5.60
CA ASN A 70 -8.72 -15.02 -5.96
C ASN A 70 -9.65 -14.71 -4.77
N LYS A 71 -9.08 -14.43 -3.60
CA LYS A 71 -9.84 -14.05 -2.41
C LYS A 71 -10.37 -12.62 -2.43
N CYS A 72 -10.09 -11.89 -3.51
CA CYS A 72 -10.31 -10.45 -3.63
C CYS A 72 -10.90 -10.21 -5.03
N GLU A 73 -11.71 -9.16 -5.14
CA GLU A 73 -12.41 -8.81 -6.38
C GLU A 73 -11.51 -7.99 -7.31
N LEU A 74 -10.83 -6.98 -6.76
CA LEU A 74 -9.89 -6.11 -7.47
C LEU A 74 -8.57 -5.97 -6.71
N VAL A 75 -7.50 -5.60 -7.42
CA VAL A 75 -6.24 -5.17 -6.81
C VAL A 75 -6.08 -3.68 -7.01
N ASP A 76 -5.96 -2.93 -5.92
CA ASP A 76 -5.53 -1.53 -5.97
C ASP A 76 -4.02 -1.47 -5.71
N LEU A 77 -3.27 -0.96 -6.68
CA LEU A 77 -1.82 -0.90 -6.62
C LEU A 77 -1.31 0.54 -6.54
N VAL A 78 -0.79 0.90 -5.36
CA VAL A 78 -0.31 2.24 -5.03
C VAL A 78 1.21 2.32 -5.17
N ASN A 79 1.70 3.28 -5.97
CA ASN A 79 3.13 3.61 -6.01
C ASN A 79 3.48 4.55 -4.85
N ILE A 80 4.30 4.06 -3.91
CA ILE A 80 4.77 4.79 -2.71
C ILE A 80 5.54 6.08 -3.07
N ASN A 81 6.09 6.19 -4.28
CA ASN A 81 6.77 7.42 -4.69
C ASN A 81 5.83 8.57 -5.00
N ASN A 82 4.56 8.28 -5.34
CA ASN A 82 3.60 9.27 -5.84
C ASN A 82 2.34 9.36 -4.95
N ALA A 83 2.24 8.56 -3.90
CA ALA A 83 1.07 8.54 -3.03
C ALA A 83 1.02 9.77 -2.09
N PRO A 84 -0.20 10.24 -1.74
CA PRO A 84 -0.35 11.40 -0.88
C PRO A 84 0.11 11.14 0.56
N PRO A 85 0.51 12.20 1.31
CA PRO A 85 1.09 12.06 2.65
C PRO A 85 0.27 11.21 3.63
N LEU A 86 -1.05 11.42 3.65
CA LEU A 86 -1.96 10.69 4.53
C LEU A 86 -1.97 9.18 4.22
N LEU A 87 -1.99 8.82 2.93
CA LEU A 87 -1.98 7.43 2.49
C LEU A 87 -0.64 6.77 2.79
N LEU A 88 0.47 7.47 2.53
CA LEU A 88 1.82 6.98 2.87
C LEU A 88 1.94 6.65 4.36
N PHE A 89 1.46 7.54 5.22
CA PHE A 89 1.50 7.33 6.66
C PHE A 89 0.62 6.15 7.08
N GLY A 90 -0.59 6.03 6.52
CA GLY A 90 -1.44 4.86 6.75
C GLY A 90 -0.80 3.54 6.32
N ILE A 91 -0.14 3.50 5.15
CA ILE A 91 0.61 2.31 4.69
C ILE A 91 1.77 2.00 5.63
N ALA A 92 2.51 3.01 6.08
CA ALA A 92 3.64 2.82 6.99
C ALA A 92 3.22 2.34 8.38
N GLN A 93 2.06 2.78 8.86
CA GLN A 93 1.55 2.45 10.19
C GLN A 93 0.89 1.07 10.25
N ASP A 94 -0.01 0.78 9.30
CA ASP A 94 -0.86 -0.42 9.34
C ASP A 94 -0.44 -1.49 8.32
N GLY A 95 0.49 -1.16 7.41
CA GLY A 95 0.90 -2.05 6.33
C GLY A 95 1.71 -3.26 6.81
N ILE A 96 1.42 -4.41 6.19
CA ILE A 96 2.17 -5.64 6.37
C ILE A 96 3.20 -5.75 5.26
N LEU A 97 4.49 -5.71 5.62
CA LEU A 97 5.59 -5.89 4.68
C LEU A 97 5.57 -7.31 4.07
N LEU A 98 5.30 -7.39 2.77
CA LEU A 98 5.30 -8.63 2.00
C LEU A 98 6.67 -8.94 1.41
N TYR A 99 7.38 -7.92 0.94
CA TYR A 99 8.71 -8.02 0.36
C TYR A 99 9.52 -6.75 0.64
N GLY A 100 10.76 -6.92 1.07
CA GLY A 100 11.65 -5.83 1.42
C GLY A 100 12.67 -6.24 2.47
N THR A 101 13.57 -5.32 2.82
CA THR A 101 14.48 -5.49 3.97
C THR A 101 13.97 -4.66 5.13
N GLN A 102 14.27 -5.07 6.36
CA GLN A 102 13.94 -4.29 7.56
C GLN A 102 14.51 -2.87 7.50
N LYS A 103 15.71 -2.70 6.92
CA LYS A 103 16.30 -1.38 6.70
C LYS A 103 15.42 -0.51 5.78
N ASN A 104 14.95 -1.06 4.65
CA ASN A 104 14.11 -0.30 3.72
C ASN A 104 12.73 0.03 4.33
N ASP A 105 12.19 -0.88 5.14
CA ASP A 105 10.94 -0.71 5.88
C ASP A 105 11.03 0.47 6.87
N VAL A 106 12.07 0.47 7.72
CA VAL A 106 12.33 1.59 8.65
C VAL A 106 12.55 2.91 7.91
N LEU A 107 13.32 2.91 6.81
CA LEU A 107 13.53 4.11 6.01
C LEU A 107 12.22 4.63 5.38
N PHE A 108 11.34 3.73 4.95
CA PHE A 108 10.03 4.10 4.43
C PHE A 108 9.15 4.71 5.53
N TYR A 109 9.10 4.09 6.71
CA TYR A 109 8.35 4.60 7.86
C TYR A 109 8.77 6.03 8.23
N ILE A 110 10.08 6.26 8.36
CA ILE A 110 10.64 7.58 8.67
C ILE A 110 10.23 8.61 7.60
N LYS A 111 10.38 8.26 6.31
CA LYS A 111 9.95 9.14 5.20
C LYS A 111 8.46 9.47 5.30
N ALA A 112 7.61 8.47 5.47
CA ALA A 112 6.16 8.64 5.53
C ALA A 112 5.74 9.52 6.72
N LEU A 113 6.35 9.31 7.89
CA LEU A 113 6.12 10.13 9.09
C LEU A 113 6.48 11.60 8.85
N HIS A 114 7.68 11.88 8.33
CA HIS A 114 8.09 13.26 8.05
C HIS A 114 7.16 13.92 7.03
N THR A 115 6.86 13.24 5.92
CA THR A 115 5.95 13.76 4.89
C THR A 115 4.55 14.04 5.44
N TYR A 116 4.04 13.22 6.36
CA TYR A 116 2.78 13.47 7.03
C TYR A 116 2.84 14.65 8.01
N MET A 117 3.90 14.76 8.80
CA MET A 117 4.08 15.87 9.74
C MET A 117 4.12 17.22 9.03
N ASP A 118 4.80 17.30 7.88
CA ASP A 118 4.86 18.51 7.06
C ASP A 118 3.47 18.90 6.52
N ALA A 119 2.65 17.91 6.17
CA ALA A 119 1.29 18.12 5.65
C ALA A 119 0.22 18.32 6.75
N ARG A 120 0.54 17.97 8.00
CA ARG A 120 -0.41 17.99 9.13
C ARG A 120 -1.14 19.34 9.34
N PRO A 121 -0.48 20.51 9.22
CA PRO A 121 -1.18 21.79 9.34
C PRO A 121 -2.32 21.96 8.32
N LEU A 122 -2.16 21.43 7.10
CA LEU A 122 -3.19 21.48 6.06
C LEU A 122 -4.36 20.55 6.40
N PHE A 123 -4.07 19.35 6.92
CA PHE A 123 -5.13 18.43 7.36
C PHE A 123 -5.97 19.02 8.50
N ASN A 124 -5.32 19.67 9.48
CA ASN A 124 -6.03 20.35 10.57
C ASN A 124 -6.95 21.47 10.06
N LEU A 125 -6.49 22.23 9.05
CA LEU A 125 -7.31 23.30 8.45
C LEU A 125 -8.53 22.72 7.73
N THR A 126 -8.33 21.65 6.95
CA THR A 126 -9.42 20.93 6.27
C THR A 126 -10.43 20.37 7.27
N GLU A 127 -9.97 19.75 8.35
CA GLU A 127 -10.84 19.21 9.41
C GLU A 127 -11.70 20.32 10.02
N LYS A 128 -11.09 21.45 10.40
CA LYS A 128 -11.81 22.60 10.94
C LYS A 128 -12.88 23.11 9.96
N TYR A 129 -12.52 23.27 8.69
CA TYR A 129 -13.46 23.74 7.66
C TYR A 129 -14.65 22.79 7.48
N VAL A 130 -14.39 21.48 7.44
CA VAL A 130 -15.44 20.46 7.31
C VAL A 130 -16.37 20.48 8.52
N GLN A 131 -15.83 20.59 9.74
CA GLN A 131 -16.63 20.70 10.97
C GLN A 131 -17.52 21.94 10.96
N GLU A 132 -16.97 23.10 10.58
CA GLU A 132 -17.75 24.34 10.44
C GLU A 132 -18.88 24.20 9.42
N LYS A 133 -18.65 23.52 8.29
CA LYS A 133 -19.70 23.27 7.30
C LYS A 133 -20.79 22.34 7.81
N ILE A 134 -20.42 21.23 8.46
CA ILE A 134 -21.38 20.27 9.02
C ILE A 134 -22.24 20.92 10.11
N ALA A 135 -21.67 21.78 10.95
CA ALA A 135 -22.40 22.48 12.01
C ALA A 135 -23.42 23.52 11.49
N ASN A 136 -23.32 23.91 10.21
CA ASN A 136 -24.18 24.89 9.57
C ASN A 136 -25.19 24.25 8.58
N ILE A 137 -25.35 22.92 8.61
CA ILE A 137 -26.39 22.16 7.89
C ILE A 137 -27.47 21.76 8.90
#